data_AF-A0A7J2VA12-F1
#
_entry.id   AF-A0A7J2VA12-F1
#
_cell.length_a   1.000
_cell.length_b   1.000
_cell.length_c   1.000
_cell.angle_alpha   90.00
_cell.angle_beta   90.00
_cell.angle_gamma   90.00
#
_symmetry.space_group_name_H-M   'P 1'
#
loop_
_entity.id
_entity.type
_entity.pdbx_description
1 polymer ?
#
loop_
_entity_poly.entity_id
_entity_poly.type
_entity_poly.pdbx_seq_one_letter_code
_entity_poly.pdbx_strand_id
1 'polypeptide(L)'
;MDGVAVDLPSYVILALVGAVVAIWGSQLSRIISSIVFGAFSAYILWKYSFQLWSSFAISVVLMLLGLFIGLAIGFIVFRIALSIISAYIIASIIATNPIIILALTIVLALILYVLARVFIPALFAITGALMVYKALVSLGLSIVISIPICILLGVVGFYNQFKHWI
;
A
#
# COMPACT_ATOMS: atom_id res chain seq x y z
N MET A 1 29.24 -27.02 -0.51
CA MET A 1 29.46 -26.43 0.82
C MET A 1 30.34 -25.22 0.59
N ASP A 2 29.73 -24.04 0.41
CA ASP A 2 30.41 -22.76 0.56
C ASP A 2 29.47 -21.89 1.40
N GLY A 3 30.01 -21.43 2.53
CA GLY A 3 29.29 -20.71 3.56
C GLY A 3 28.87 -19.34 3.09
N VAL A 4 27.72 -19.25 2.44
CA VAL A 4 26.90 -18.04 2.56
C VAL A 4 26.53 -17.99 4.03
N ALA A 5 27.19 -17.09 4.78
CA ALA A 5 26.74 -16.75 6.12
C ALA A 5 25.26 -16.42 5.99
N VAL A 6 24.41 -17.34 6.43
CA VAL A 6 22.97 -17.08 6.50
C VAL A 6 22.88 -15.96 7.50
N ASP A 7 22.62 -14.75 7.01
CA ASP A 7 22.41 -13.57 7.84
C ASP A 7 21.11 -13.78 8.62
N LEU A 8 21.19 -14.62 9.65
CA LEU A 8 20.12 -15.01 10.55
C LEU A 8 19.29 -13.81 11.01
N PRO A 9 19.88 -12.66 11.38
CA PRO A 9 19.11 -11.47 11.76
C PRO A 9 18.19 -10.99 10.62
N SER A 10 18.66 -11.00 9.38
CA SER A 10 17.91 -10.49 8.23
C SER A 10 16.68 -11.34 7.93
N TYR A 11 16.80 -12.67 8.01
CA TYR A 11 15.68 -13.59 7.76
C TYR A 11 14.68 -13.59 8.91
N VAL A 12 15.13 -13.44 10.16
CA VAL A 12 14.23 -13.28 11.32
C VAL A 12 13.43 -11.98 11.19
N ILE A 13 14.08 -10.87 10.82
CA ILE A 13 13.39 -9.60 10.55
C ILE A 13 12.42 -9.76 9.38
N LEU A 14 12.81 -10.44 8.31
CA LEU A 14 11.94 -10.69 7.15
C LEU A 14 10.69 -11.51 7.54
N ALA A 15 10.84 -12.52 8.40
CA ALA A 15 9.73 -13.30 8.91
C ALA A 15 8.78 -12.44 9.76
N LEU A 16 9.32 -11.61 10.65
CA LEU A 16 8.53 -10.70 11.50
C LEU A 16 7.78 -9.67 10.67
N VAL A 17 8.48 -9.00 9.74
CA VAL A 17 7.88 -8.04 8.81
C VAL A 17 6.83 -8.73 7.95
N GLY A 18 7.12 -9.92 7.42
CA GLY A 18 6.18 -10.72 6.64
C GLY A 18 4.90 -11.05 7.41
N ALA A 19 5.02 -11.46 8.68
CA ALA A 19 3.87 -11.73 9.54
C ALA A 19 3.05 -10.47 9.82
N VAL A 20 3.72 -9.34 10.12
CA VAL A 20 3.05 -8.04 10.31
C VAL A 20 2.33 -7.58 9.05
N VAL A 21 2.95 -7.71 7.88
CA VAL A 21 2.33 -7.37 6.58
C VAL A 21 1.15 -8.29 6.27
N ALA A 22 1.26 -9.59 6.57
CA ALA A 22 0.18 -10.54 6.34
C ALA A 22 -1.04 -10.28 7.23
N ILE A 23 -0.86 -9.77 8.44
CA ILE A 23 -1.96 -9.57 9.40
C ILE A 23 -2.49 -8.13 9.36
N TRP A 24 -1.62 -7.13 9.21
CA TRP A 24 -1.92 -5.69 9.32
C TRP A 24 -1.57 -4.87 8.07
N GLY A 25 -1.18 -5.50 6.95
CA GLY A 25 -0.76 -4.80 5.75
C GLY A 25 -1.80 -3.81 5.20
N SER A 26 -3.09 -4.15 5.30
CA SER A 26 -4.16 -3.23 4.89
C SER A 26 -4.22 -1.95 5.74
N GLN A 27 -3.90 -2.02 7.03
CA GLN A 27 -3.90 -0.90 7.97
C GLN A 27 -2.62 -0.07 7.78
N LEU A 28 -1.47 -0.74 7.68
CA LEU A 28 -0.19 -0.11 7.42
C LEU A 28 -0.20 0.68 6.11
N SER A 29 -0.78 0.12 5.04
CA SER A 29 -0.89 0.85 3.77
C SER A 29 -1.72 2.13 3.89
N ARG A 30 -2.75 2.18 4.76
CA ARG A 30 -3.51 3.42 5.02
C ARG A 30 -2.69 4.44 5.74
N ILE A 31 -1.95 4.01 6.76
CA ILE A 31 -1.12 4.89 7.59
C ILE A 31 -0.02 5.47 6.71
N ILE A 32 0.68 4.63 5.94
CA ILE A 32 1.74 5.06 5.03
C ILE A 32 1.18 6.01 3.97
N SER A 33 0.05 5.68 3.33
CA SER A 33 -0.52 6.58 2.31
C SER A 33 -0.95 7.91 2.91
N SER A 34 -1.55 7.91 4.11
CA SER A 34 -1.94 9.09 4.85
C SER A 34 -0.72 9.97 5.17
N ILE A 35 0.36 9.39 5.68
CA ILE A 35 1.60 10.12 5.98
C ILE A 35 2.20 10.72 4.71
N VAL A 36 2.28 9.95 3.62
CA VAL A 36 2.84 10.42 2.35
C VAL A 36 2.00 11.58 1.79
N PHE A 37 0.67 11.46 1.79
CA PHE A 37 -0.22 12.54 1.35
C PHE A 37 -0.16 13.76 2.27
N GLY A 38 -0.06 13.57 3.58
CA GLY A 38 0.15 14.63 4.56
C GLY A 38 1.42 15.41 4.28
N ALA A 39 2.55 14.72 4.12
CA ALA A 39 3.83 15.33 3.80
C ALA A 39 3.80 16.06 2.44
N PHE A 40 3.18 15.45 1.42
CA PHE A 40 3.06 16.05 0.10
C PHE A 40 2.20 17.32 0.12
N SER A 41 1.04 17.29 0.77
CA SER A 41 0.16 18.46 0.89
C SER A 41 0.80 19.57 1.70
N ALA A 42 1.44 19.23 2.82
CA ALA A 42 2.19 20.18 3.65
C ALA A 42 3.28 20.90 2.84
N TYR A 43 4.08 20.15 2.08
CA TYR A 43 5.14 20.70 1.24
C TYR A 43 4.60 21.62 0.14
N ILE A 44 3.53 21.22 -0.56
CA ILE A 44 2.90 22.05 -1.60
C ILE A 44 2.40 23.36 -1.00
N LEU A 45 1.61 23.31 0.07
CA LEU A 45 1.06 24.51 0.68
C LEU A 45 2.15 25.42 1.23
N TRP A 46 3.19 24.87 1.85
CA TRP A 46 4.34 25.64 2.31
C TRP A 46 5.05 26.35 1.14
N LYS A 47 5.40 25.61 0.08
CA LYS A 47 6.16 26.15 -1.06
C LYS A 47 5.40 27.26 -1.79
N TYR A 48 4.13 27.03 -2.11
CA TYR A 48 3.34 28.02 -2.86
C TYR A 48 2.93 29.21 -2.00
N SER A 49 2.62 29.01 -0.71
CA SER A 49 2.31 30.13 0.17
C SER A 49 3.52 31.03 0.39
N PHE A 50 4.73 30.47 0.51
CA PHE A 50 5.94 31.25 0.69
C PHE A 50 6.22 32.13 -0.54
N GLN A 51 5.97 31.59 -1.74
CA GLN A 51 6.12 32.34 -2.99
C GLN A 51 5.09 33.47 -3.15
N LEU A 52 3.87 33.27 -2.67
CA LEU A 52 2.78 34.25 -2.82
C LEU A 52 2.79 35.34 -1.75
N TRP A 53 3.10 35.00 -0.50
CA TRP A 53 2.92 35.88 0.66
C TRP A 53 4.25 36.36 1.25
N SER A 54 5.38 35.76 0.86
CA SER A 54 6.73 36.06 1.37
C SER A 54 6.84 36.06 2.90
N SER A 55 5.89 35.45 3.60
CA SER A 55 5.79 35.43 5.05
C SER A 55 5.97 34.01 5.56
N PHE A 56 7.08 33.78 6.28
CA PHE A 56 7.39 32.49 6.86
C PHE A 56 6.30 32.00 7.83
N ALA A 57 5.77 32.90 8.66
CA ALA A 57 4.75 32.56 9.65
C ALA A 57 3.47 32.01 8.99
N ILE A 58 2.98 32.66 7.93
CA ILE A 58 1.79 32.22 7.20
C ILE A 58 2.05 30.87 6.50
N SER A 59 3.24 30.71 5.93
CA SER A 59 3.62 29.45 5.28
C SER A 59 3.70 28.26 6.22
N VAL A 60 4.18 28.46 7.45
CA VAL A 60 4.21 27.40 8.47
C VAL A 60 2.79 27.02 8.90
N VAL A 61 1.90 27.98 9.09
CA VAL A 61 0.50 27.69 9.45
C VAL A 61 -0.19 26.90 8.33
N LEU A 62 -0.01 27.30 7.07
CA LEU A 62 -0.56 26.58 5.92
C LEU A 62 0.07 25.21 5.72
N MET A 63 1.36 25.04 6.02
CA MET A 63 2.03 23.74 6.03
C MET A 63 1.36 22.78 7.01
N LEU A 64 1.13 23.22 8.25
CA LEU A 64 0.47 22.42 9.28
C LEU A 64 -0.97 22.08 8.89
N LEU A 65 -1.72 23.04 8.34
CA LEU A 65 -3.07 22.77 7.81
C LEU A 65 -3.05 21.73 6.68
N GLY A 66 -2.11 21.84 5.75
CA GLY A 66 -1.91 20.85 4.67
C GLY A 66 -1.60 19.47 5.21
N LEU A 67 -0.77 19.39 6.25
CA LEU A 67 -0.44 18.14 6.91
C LEU A 67 -1.70 17.48 7.50
N PHE A 68 -2.53 18.23 8.23
CA PHE A 68 -3.78 17.71 8.80
C PHE A 68 -4.78 17.26 7.72
N ILE A 69 -4.97 18.08 6.68
CA ILE A 69 -5.88 17.77 5.57
C ILE A 69 -5.38 16.52 4.82
N GLY A 70 -4.09 16.46 4.50
CA GLY A 70 -3.49 15.34 3.79
C GLY A 70 -3.51 14.05 4.61
N LEU A 71 -3.29 14.12 5.92
CA LEU A 71 -3.45 12.96 6.81
C LEU A 71 -4.90 12.46 6.82
N ALA A 72 -5.88 13.36 6.93
CA ALA A 72 -7.30 13.01 7.01
C ALA A 72 -7.83 12.36 5.72
N ILE A 73 -7.42 12.88 4.55
CA ILE A 73 -8.00 12.50 3.25
C ILE A 73 -7.11 11.49 2.50
N GLY A 74 -5.82 11.37 2.86
CA GLY A 74 -4.82 10.59 2.13
C GLY A 74 -5.18 9.11 1.94
N PHE A 75 -5.91 8.51 2.88
CA PHE A 75 -6.38 7.12 2.71
C PHE A 75 -7.48 6.99 1.65
N ILE A 76 -8.44 7.92 1.63
CA ILE A 76 -9.54 7.93 0.68
C ILE A 76 -8.97 8.17 -0.73
N VAL A 77 -8.09 9.15 -0.84
CA VAL A 77 -7.45 9.52 -2.12
C VAL A 77 -6.57 8.41 -2.64
N PHE A 78 -5.83 7.69 -1.79
CA PHE A 78 -4.96 6.60 -2.23
C PHE A 78 -5.72 5.53 -3.02
N ARG A 79 -6.88 5.10 -2.53
CA ARG A 79 -7.70 4.11 -3.24
C ARG A 79 -8.22 4.63 -4.56
N ILE A 80 -8.77 5.84 -4.54
CA ILE A 80 -9.30 6.48 -5.74
C ILE A 80 -8.20 6.64 -6.79
N ALA A 81 -7.03 7.14 -6.39
CA ALA A 81 -5.88 7.32 -7.26
C ALA A 81 -5.41 5.99 -7.86
N LEU A 82 -5.28 4.94 -7.04
CA LEU A 82 -4.86 3.62 -7.52
C LEU A 82 -5.87 3.06 -8.53
N SER A 83 -7.17 3.16 -8.25
CA SER A 83 -8.22 2.73 -9.19
C SER A 83 -8.23 3.52 -10.49
N ILE A 84 -8.06 4.84 -10.45
CA ILE A 84 -8.02 5.69 -11.64
C ILE A 84 -6.78 5.39 -12.48
N ILE A 85 -5.60 5.27 -11.86
CA ILE A 85 -4.34 4.98 -12.56
C ILE A 85 -4.41 3.61 -13.23
N SER A 86 -4.85 2.58 -12.50
CA SER A 86 -5.01 1.23 -13.06
C SER A 86 -6.05 1.19 -14.17
N ALA A 87 -7.18 1.88 -13.99
CA ALA A 87 -8.22 1.98 -15.03
C ALA A 87 -7.70 2.67 -16.28
N TYR A 88 -6.94 3.75 -16.14
CA TYR A 88 -6.34 4.48 -17.26
C TYR A 88 -5.36 3.60 -18.03
N ILE A 89 -4.48 2.87 -17.33
CA ILE A 89 -3.55 1.92 -17.96
C ILE A 89 -4.33 0.88 -18.79
N ILE A 90 -5.34 0.24 -18.20
CA ILE A 90 -6.15 -0.77 -18.91
C ILE A 90 -6.90 -0.13 -20.10
N ALA A 91 -7.52 1.03 -19.92
CA ALA A 91 -8.24 1.73 -20.97
C ALA A 91 -7.31 2.11 -22.14
N SER A 92 -6.08 2.53 -21.85
CA SER A 92 -5.07 2.89 -22.86
C SER A 92 -4.56 1.69 -23.68
N ILE A 93 -4.65 0.48 -23.13
CA ILE A 93 -4.31 -0.75 -23.85
C ILE A 93 -5.45 -1.15 -24.79
N ILE A 94 -6.71 -0.90 -24.39
CA ILE A 94 -7.90 -1.30 -25.15
C ILE A 94 -8.22 -0.33 -26.29
N ALA A 95 -8.06 0.98 -26.06
CA ALA A 95 -8.49 2.01 -26.99
C ALA A 95 -7.38 3.04 -27.24
N THR A 96 -7.31 3.54 -28.47
CA THR A 96 -6.34 4.57 -28.87
C THR A 96 -6.95 5.98 -28.87
N ASN A 97 -8.28 6.09 -28.97
CA ASN A 97 -8.96 7.39 -29.01
C ASN A 97 -9.07 7.99 -27.60
N PRO A 98 -8.61 9.25 -27.38
CA PRO A 98 -8.55 9.87 -26.06
C PRO A 98 -9.92 10.01 -25.37
N ILE A 99 -10.99 10.24 -26.13
CA ILE A 99 -12.34 10.38 -25.58
C ILE A 99 -12.84 9.02 -25.06
N ILE A 100 -12.59 7.95 -25.82
CA ILE A 100 -12.96 6.57 -25.43
C ILE A 100 -12.13 6.12 -24.23
N ILE A 101 -10.83 6.45 -24.18
CA ILE A 101 -9.97 6.17 -23.03
C ILE A 101 -10.54 6.83 -21.77
N LEU A 102 -10.95 8.10 -21.85
CA LEU A 102 -11.49 8.82 -20.70
C LEU A 102 -12.81 8.21 -20.21
N ALA A 103 -13.73 7.88 -21.13
CA ALA A 103 -14.98 7.21 -20.79
C ALA A 103 -14.76 5.83 -20.15
N LEU A 104 -13.89 5.00 -20.75
CA LEU A 104 -13.51 3.70 -20.21
C LEU A 104 -12.83 3.83 -18.84
N THR A 105 -11.98 4.84 -18.65
CA THR A 105 -11.28 5.07 -17.38
C THR A 105 -12.28 5.30 -16.25
N ILE A 106 -13.33 6.10 -16.48
CA ILE A 106 -14.36 6.35 -15.45
C ILE A 106 -15.09 5.06 -15.07
N VAL A 107 -15.54 4.29 -16.06
CA VAL A 107 -16.28 3.04 -15.84
C VAL A 107 -15.40 1.99 -15.15
N LEU A 108 -14.19 1.79 -15.66
CA LEU A 108 -13.24 0.83 -15.08
C LEU A 108 -12.76 1.27 -13.70
N ALA A 109 -12.58 2.56 -13.44
CA ALA A 109 -12.17 3.06 -12.13
C ALA A 109 -13.22 2.74 -11.06
N LEU A 110 -14.52 2.85 -11.38
CA LEU A 110 -15.59 2.46 -10.46
C LEU A 110 -15.55 0.97 -10.12
N ILE A 111 -15.39 0.11 -11.13
CA ILE A 111 -15.31 -1.35 -10.95
C ILE A 111 -14.05 -1.72 -10.15
N LEU A 112 -12.90 -1.15 -10.53
CA LEU A 112 -11.62 -1.39 -9.86
C LEU A 112 -11.60 -0.82 -8.43
N TYR A 113 -12.34 0.25 -8.15
CA TYR A 113 -12.46 0.79 -6.79
C TYR A 113 -13.18 -0.18 -5.86
N VAL A 114 -14.23 -0.85 -6.34
CA VAL A 114 -14.91 -1.91 -5.59
C VAL A 114 -14.00 -3.12 -5.44
N LEU A 115 -13.36 -3.56 -6.52
CA LEU A 115 -12.42 -4.69 -6.49
C LEU A 115 -11.21 -4.45 -5.58
N ALA A 116 -10.69 -3.22 -5.54
CA ALA A 116 -9.55 -2.84 -4.71
C ALA A 116 -9.83 -3.06 -3.21
N ARG A 117 -11.09 -3.07 -2.77
CA ARG A 117 -11.45 -3.43 -1.39
C ARG A 117 -11.06 -4.87 -1.03
N VAL A 118 -11.11 -5.77 -2.01
CA VAL A 118 -10.78 -7.20 -1.85
C VAL A 118 -9.33 -7.46 -2.25
N PHE A 119 -8.90 -6.89 -3.37
CA PHE A 119 -7.58 -7.14 -3.94
C PHE A 119 -6.45 -6.63 -3.06
N ILE A 120 -6.56 -5.43 -2.48
CA ILE A 120 -5.47 -4.85 -1.69
C ILE A 120 -5.18 -5.71 -0.44
N PRO A 121 -6.19 -6.08 0.40
CA PRO A 121 -5.95 -7.00 1.51
C PRO A 121 -5.41 -8.37 1.07
N ALA A 122 -5.94 -8.92 -0.03
CA ALA A 122 -5.47 -10.20 -0.58
C ALA A 122 -3.98 -10.14 -0.93
N LEU A 123 -3.57 -9.10 -1.64
CA LEU A 123 -2.17 -8.89 -2.03
C LEU A 123 -1.26 -8.79 -0.81
N PHE A 124 -1.65 -8.04 0.23
CA PHE A 124 -0.85 -7.94 1.45
C PHE A 124 -0.77 -9.26 2.23
N ALA A 125 -1.88 -9.99 2.34
CA ALA A 125 -1.89 -11.31 2.98
C ALA A 125 -0.97 -12.31 2.26
N ILE A 126 -1.06 -12.37 0.92
CA ILE A 126 -0.24 -13.27 0.10
C ILE A 126 1.23 -12.86 0.14
N THR A 127 1.54 -11.58 -0.08
CA THR A 127 2.93 -11.10 -0.07
C THR A 127 3.59 -11.28 1.29
N GLY A 128 2.88 -10.98 2.39
CA GLY A 128 3.37 -11.24 3.75
C GLY A 128 3.62 -12.73 4.02
N ALA A 129 2.69 -13.61 3.63
CA ALA A 129 2.87 -15.05 3.75
C ALA A 129 4.06 -15.57 2.92
N LEU A 130 4.28 -15.02 1.72
CA LEU A 130 5.44 -15.37 0.89
C LEU A 130 6.77 -14.88 1.50
N MET A 131 6.79 -13.73 2.17
CA MET A 131 7.97 -13.26 2.91
C MET A 131 8.31 -14.19 4.07
N VAL A 132 7.31 -14.65 4.82
CA VAL A 132 7.48 -15.66 5.87
C VAL A 132 7.98 -16.99 5.29
N TYR A 133 7.42 -17.44 4.16
CA TYR A 133 7.87 -18.66 3.48
C TYR A 133 9.36 -18.58 3.12
N LYS A 134 9.77 -17.51 2.45
CA LYS A 134 11.17 -17.30 2.07
C LYS A 134 12.08 -17.27 3.30
N ALA A 135 11.66 -16.57 4.36
CA ALA A 135 12.42 -16.52 5.60
C ALA A 135 12.60 -17.91 6.24
N LEU A 136 11.54 -18.70 6.37
CA LEU A 136 11.59 -20.03 6.99
C LEU A 136 12.46 -21.01 6.20
N VAL A 137 12.32 -21.03 4.86
CA VAL A 137 13.15 -21.88 4.00
C VAL A 137 14.63 -21.48 4.11
N SER A 138 14.94 -20.18 4.12
CA SER A 138 16.30 -19.68 4.29
C SER A 138 16.89 -19.92 5.68
N LEU A 139 16.05 -20.03 6.72
CA LEU A 139 16.46 -20.43 8.07
C LEU A 139 16.67 -21.96 8.22
N GLY A 140 16.48 -22.72 7.13
CA GLY A 140 16.71 -24.16 7.11
C GLY A 140 15.52 -25.02 7.52
N LEU A 141 14.31 -24.45 7.66
CA LEU A 141 13.11 -25.26 7.86
C LEU A 141 12.77 -26.04 6.58
N SER A 142 12.29 -27.27 6.75
CA SER A 142 11.84 -28.08 5.61
C SER A 142 10.66 -27.42 4.90
N ILE A 143 10.65 -27.51 3.57
CA ILE A 143 9.57 -26.98 2.72
C ILE A 143 8.21 -27.53 3.16
N VAL A 144 8.19 -28.80 3.59
CA VAL A 144 6.98 -29.52 4.06
C VAL A 144 6.36 -28.85 5.29
N ILE A 145 7.17 -28.29 6.20
CA ILE A 145 6.69 -27.59 7.40
C ILE A 145 6.39 -26.12 7.08
N SER A 146 7.18 -25.48 6.23
CA SER A 146 7.04 -24.06 5.89
C SER A 146 5.74 -23.75 5.13
N ILE A 147 5.32 -24.62 4.21
CA ILE A 147 4.07 -24.44 3.43
C ILE A 147 2.82 -24.33 4.31
N PRO A 148 2.51 -25.29 5.20
CA PRO A 148 1.30 -25.24 6.01
C PRO A 148 1.29 -24.03 6.96
N ILE A 149 2.44 -23.64 7.50
CA ILE A 149 2.56 -22.41 8.31
C ILE A 149 2.18 -21.18 7.46
N CYS A 150 2.68 -21.09 6.24
CA CYS A 150 2.40 -19.94 5.36
C CYS A 150 0.94 -19.92 4.88
N ILE A 151 0.34 -21.09 4.62
CA ILE A 151 -1.09 -21.19 4.29
C ILE A 151 -1.93 -20.73 5.47
N LEU A 152 -1.65 -21.23 6.68
CA LEU A 152 -2.36 -20.81 7.89
C LEU A 152 -2.25 -19.30 8.10
N LEU A 153 -1.04 -18.75 7.98
CA LEU A 153 -0.79 -17.32 8.18
C LEU A 153 -1.46 -16.48 7.09
N GLY A 154 -1.46 -16.94 5.84
CA GLY A 154 -2.17 -16.30 4.74
C GLY A 154 -3.69 -16.29 4.94
N VAL A 155 -4.29 -17.42 5.37
CA VAL A 155 -5.73 -17.53 5.63
C VAL A 155 -6.14 -16.68 6.84
N VAL A 156 -5.40 -16.76 7.94
CA VAL A 156 -5.66 -15.95 9.15
C VAL A 156 -5.48 -14.47 8.85
N GLY A 157 -4.42 -14.11 8.13
CA GLY A 157 -4.14 -12.75 7.70
C GLY A 157 -5.25 -12.20 6.80
N PHE A 158 -5.68 -12.97 5.79
CA PHE A 158 -6.79 -12.61 4.93
C PHE A 158 -8.09 -12.42 5.72
N TYR A 159 -8.45 -13.37 6.58
CA TYR A 159 -9.64 -13.30 7.43
C TYR A 159 -9.63 -12.07 8.35
N ASN A 160 -8.50 -11.80 9.00
CA ASN A 160 -8.36 -10.65 9.89
C ASN A 160 -8.50 -9.32 9.14
N GLN A 161 -7.88 -9.22 7.97
CA GLN A 161 -7.98 -8.01 7.14
C GLN A 161 -9.38 -7.84 6.54
N PHE A 162 -10.11 -8.92 6.26
CA PHE A 162 -11.48 -8.90 5.76
C PHE A 162 -12.53 -8.59 6.83
N LYS A 163 -12.35 -9.10 8.05
CA LYS A 163 -13.30 -8.93 9.16
C LYS A 163 -13.60 -7.46 9.46
N HIS A 164 -12.64 -6.56 9.25
CA HIS A 164 -12.84 -5.12 9.48
C HIS A 164 -13.66 -4.42 8.37
N TRP A 165 -14.19 -5.16 7.39
CA TRP A 165 -15.01 -4.63 6.29
C TRP A 165 -16.45 -5.14 6.26
N ILE A 166 -16.80 -6.12 7.09
CA ILE A 166 -18.18 -6.54 7.39
C ILE A 166 -18.63 -5.76 8.62
#